data_AF-A0A0S8JEE2-F1
#
_entry.id   AF-A0A0S8JEE2-F1
#
_cell.length_a   1.000
_cell.length_b   1.000
_cell.length_c   1.000
_cell.angle_alpha   90.00
_cell.angle_beta   90.00
_cell.angle_gamma   90.00
#
_symmetry.space_group_name_H-M   'P 1'
#
loop_
_entity.id
_entity.type
_entity.pdbx_description
1 polymer ?
#
loop_
_entity_poly.entity_id
_entity_poly.type
_entity_poly.pdbx_seq_one_letter_code
_entity_poly.pdbx_strand_id
1 'polypeptide(L)'
;MTIKANSGNSNTDQQGYNIVNALIVSLMIACLGFTVASFVSKVNPDLYVNYLPVLGFLITLERIYSVKRTKRLMVLGRTWMIYQFTQWVFLLIAVKIILLIADHPDSLRIEFQLWRLDFFTYFFDNETLFAIIYLVLVWGISGYFASLLNEMSLKEILIRYEMRTMAPISGPPVRERLLGLIFGLGFIQLVLTGLMRINLRILLSGNFKALSVQPLPFLAAGAWNVLVYFILGLVLMSQSQFTRLNARWRFQQIKVTPQLGNRWATYSILFIVLLAVVASLLPTNYSLGFLSVLAYILRYVFGFMFFLVGFIASLVIFIFNLLLSLLGLTPHDQVSFPSSNFISPSPPVETQAVAIHPWLEVLKSLLFWTVFLGIVGFSVYQFIGQHKELLTTIRRTPGISWLIKVFQWLFGGFRMINQKLSQAVEIGIQRLRKRAIDRLTTEMPRYLSLRRLTPRQRVLFFFKAMVRRGGERGIPRKESQTPYEYASKLEGMIPDADRDVNSLTNAFVEARYSKRNINQEKAGLVKRYWERIRKALHAIRK
;
A
#
# COMPACT_ATOMS: atom_id res chain seq x y z
N MET A 1 -40.74 -11.53 21.50
CA MET A 1 -40.24 -10.18 21.83
C MET A 1 -39.30 -9.69 20.74
N THR A 2 -39.81 -8.79 19.92
CA THR A 2 -39.14 -8.14 18.78
C THR A 2 -38.06 -7.19 19.27
N ILE A 3 -36.80 -7.61 19.17
CA ILE A 3 -35.66 -6.72 19.43
C ILE A 3 -35.50 -5.82 18.21
N LYS A 4 -36.09 -4.62 18.31
CA LYS A 4 -35.77 -3.46 17.46
C LYS A 4 -34.29 -3.15 17.72
N ALA A 5 -33.42 -3.67 16.86
CA ALA A 5 -32.01 -3.33 16.86
C ALA A 5 -31.91 -1.81 16.73
N ASN A 6 -31.03 -1.20 17.52
CA ASN A 6 -30.59 0.17 17.34
C ASN A 6 -29.73 0.27 16.05
N SER A 7 -30.32 -0.07 14.90
CA SER A 7 -29.70 -0.18 13.58
C SER A 7 -29.66 1.16 12.84
N GLY A 8 -30.37 2.18 13.35
CA GLY A 8 -30.42 3.53 12.79
C GLY A 8 -29.05 4.21 12.78
N ASN A 9 -28.36 4.27 13.92
CA ASN A 9 -27.05 4.95 14.01
C ASN A 9 -25.90 4.19 13.33
N SER A 10 -25.96 2.86 13.24
CA SER A 10 -24.87 2.09 12.64
C SER A 10 -24.79 2.22 11.11
N ASN A 11 -25.93 2.43 10.45
CA ASN A 11 -25.98 2.57 9.00
C ASN A 11 -25.54 3.95 8.53
N THR A 12 -25.92 5.01 9.26
CA THR A 12 -25.53 6.40 8.97
C THR A 12 -24.03 6.60 9.15
N ASP A 13 -23.44 6.13 10.25
CA ASP A 13 -21.99 6.19 10.49
C ASP A 13 -21.18 5.48 9.39
N GLN A 14 -21.70 4.34 8.91
CA GLN A 14 -21.03 3.54 7.89
C GLN A 14 -21.19 4.11 6.48
N GLN A 15 -22.32 4.77 6.19
CA GLN A 15 -22.48 5.53 4.95
C GLN A 15 -21.54 6.74 4.91
N GLY A 16 -21.44 7.50 6.00
CA GLY A 16 -20.51 8.63 6.11
C GLY A 16 -19.05 8.21 5.90
N TYR A 17 -18.60 7.16 6.58
CA TYR A 17 -17.24 6.61 6.39
C TYR A 17 -16.95 6.22 4.94
N ASN A 18 -17.91 5.57 4.27
CA ASN A 18 -17.76 5.15 2.89
C ASN A 18 -17.67 6.34 1.92
N ILE A 19 -18.43 7.41 2.18
CA ILE A 19 -18.41 8.63 1.37
C ILE A 19 -17.07 9.34 1.55
N VAL A 20 -16.60 9.49 2.79
CA VAL A 20 -15.31 10.12 3.09
C VAL A 20 -14.16 9.37 2.41
N ASN A 21 -14.11 8.04 2.51
CA ASN A 21 -13.08 7.26 1.85
C ASN A 21 -13.16 7.33 0.31
N ALA A 22 -14.38 7.39 -0.25
CA ALA A 22 -14.56 7.57 -1.68
C ALA A 22 -14.01 8.93 -2.13
N LEU A 23 -14.33 10.01 -1.41
CA LEU A 23 -13.82 11.35 -1.68
C LEU A 23 -12.29 11.42 -1.57
N ILE A 24 -11.71 10.82 -0.52
CA ILE A 24 -10.24 10.78 -0.36
C ILE A 24 -9.60 10.08 -1.56
N VAL A 25 -10.08 8.91 -1.98
CA VAL A 25 -9.51 8.20 -3.13
C VAL A 25 -9.73 8.95 -4.43
N SER A 26 -10.90 9.55 -4.67
CA SER A 26 -11.14 10.39 -5.84
C SER A 26 -10.19 11.60 -5.89
N LEU A 27 -9.93 12.25 -4.75
CA LEU A 27 -8.95 13.34 -4.65
C LEU A 27 -7.51 12.85 -4.89
N MET A 28 -7.16 11.65 -4.40
CA MET A 28 -5.86 11.04 -4.69
C MET A 28 -5.66 10.79 -6.19
N ILE A 29 -6.68 10.26 -6.87
CA ILE A 29 -6.63 10.06 -8.33
C ILE A 29 -6.60 11.39 -9.07
N ALA A 30 -7.29 12.42 -8.60
CA ALA A 30 -7.19 13.77 -9.17
C ALA A 30 -5.76 14.33 -9.08
N CYS A 31 -5.07 14.13 -7.94
CA CYS A 31 -3.65 14.51 -7.78
C CYS A 31 -2.74 13.78 -8.78
N LEU A 32 -3.02 12.49 -9.03
CA LEU A 32 -2.33 11.73 -10.08
C LEU A 32 -2.66 12.30 -11.46
N GLY A 33 -3.92 12.65 -11.72
CA GLY A 33 -4.37 13.33 -12.94
C GLY A 33 -3.63 14.64 -13.21
N PHE A 34 -3.42 15.49 -12.20
CA PHE A 34 -2.61 16.70 -12.33
C PHE A 34 -1.16 16.40 -12.72
N THR A 35 -0.58 15.35 -12.15
CA THR A 35 0.80 14.96 -12.45
C THR A 35 0.91 14.43 -13.89
N VAL A 36 -0.06 13.63 -14.33
CA VAL A 36 -0.13 13.14 -15.72
C VAL A 36 -0.35 14.30 -16.70
N ALA A 37 -1.28 15.23 -16.41
CA ALA A 37 -1.52 16.40 -17.24
C ALA A 37 -0.27 17.28 -17.38
N SER A 38 0.44 17.53 -16.27
CA SER A 38 1.69 18.29 -16.28
C SER A 38 2.79 17.59 -17.09
N PHE A 39 2.83 16.26 -17.04
CA PHE A 39 3.79 15.47 -17.81
C PHE A 39 3.46 15.49 -19.31
N VAL A 40 2.20 15.28 -19.68
CA VAL A 40 1.76 15.21 -21.08
C VAL A 40 1.90 16.57 -21.76
N SER A 41 1.50 17.66 -21.11
CA SER A 41 1.68 19.02 -21.64
C SER A 41 3.15 19.36 -21.90
N LYS A 42 4.09 18.79 -21.14
CA LYS A 42 5.53 18.96 -21.40
C LYS A 42 6.02 18.15 -22.60
N VAL A 43 5.42 16.98 -22.86
CA VAL A 43 5.79 16.09 -23.98
C VAL A 43 5.16 16.59 -25.29
N ASN A 44 3.87 16.90 -25.26
CA ASN A 44 3.10 17.41 -26.38
C ASN A 44 2.31 18.65 -25.94
N PRO A 45 2.81 19.87 -26.22
CA PRO A 45 2.16 21.11 -25.82
C PRO A 45 0.81 21.38 -26.52
N ASP A 46 0.56 20.73 -27.66
CA ASP A 46 -0.64 20.98 -28.47
C ASP A 46 -1.86 20.22 -27.93
N LEU A 47 -1.65 19.20 -27.09
CA LEU A 47 -2.74 18.45 -26.46
C LEU A 47 -3.31 19.20 -25.26
N TYR A 48 -4.60 19.49 -25.32
CA TYR A 48 -5.29 20.02 -24.15
C TYR A 48 -5.47 18.89 -23.10
N VAL A 49 -4.97 19.07 -21.88
CA VAL A 49 -4.95 18.00 -20.84
C VAL A 49 -5.41 18.46 -19.45
N ASN A 50 -5.85 19.71 -19.33
CA ASN A 50 -6.24 20.28 -18.04
C ASN A 50 -7.50 19.64 -17.45
N TYR A 51 -8.30 18.92 -18.26
CA TYR A 51 -9.50 18.20 -17.81
C TYR A 51 -9.19 16.87 -17.09
N LEU A 52 -7.99 16.28 -17.25
CA LEU A 52 -7.66 14.96 -16.70
C LEU A 52 -7.88 14.82 -15.18
N PRO A 53 -7.56 15.81 -14.32
CA PRO A 53 -7.81 15.71 -12.88
C PRO A 53 -9.29 15.60 -12.53
N VAL A 54 -10.13 16.38 -13.21
CA VAL A 54 -11.60 16.39 -13.02
C VAL A 54 -12.20 15.10 -13.53
N LEU A 55 -11.77 14.67 -14.72
CA LEU A 55 -12.19 13.41 -15.32
C LEU A 55 -11.83 12.22 -14.42
N GLY A 56 -10.59 12.17 -13.92
CA GLY A 56 -10.13 11.15 -12.98
C GLY A 56 -10.96 11.13 -11.69
N PHE A 57 -11.24 12.30 -11.11
CA PHE A 57 -12.09 12.44 -9.92
C PHE A 57 -13.49 11.84 -10.14
N LEU A 58 -14.14 12.20 -11.24
CA LEU A 58 -15.51 11.76 -11.57
C LEU A 58 -15.56 10.26 -11.85
N ILE A 59 -14.61 9.72 -12.63
CA ILE A 59 -14.53 8.28 -12.93
C ILE A 59 -14.34 7.49 -11.64
N THR A 60 -13.45 7.92 -10.75
CA THR A 60 -13.21 7.22 -9.49
C THR A 60 -14.45 7.23 -8.60
N LEU A 61 -15.15 8.37 -8.53
CA LEU A 61 -16.37 8.51 -7.72
C LEU A 61 -17.48 7.58 -8.24
N GLU A 62 -17.73 7.60 -9.55
CA GLU A 62 -18.68 6.69 -10.22
C GLU A 62 -18.28 5.23 -9.98
N ARG A 63 -17.00 4.89 -10.18
CA ARG A 63 -16.51 3.51 -10.08
C ARG A 63 -16.65 2.94 -8.67
N ILE A 64 -16.31 3.70 -7.64
CA ILE A 64 -16.43 3.26 -6.24
C ILE A 64 -17.89 2.97 -5.87
N TYR A 65 -18.83 3.76 -6.41
CA TYR A 65 -20.25 3.52 -6.20
C TYR A 65 -20.75 2.30 -6.99
N SER A 66 -20.34 2.18 -8.25
CA SER A 66 -20.74 1.11 -9.18
C SER A 66 -20.29 -0.29 -8.71
N VAL A 67 -19.05 -0.43 -8.22
CA VAL A 67 -18.48 -1.72 -7.76
C VAL A 67 -19.32 -2.40 -6.67
N LYS A 68 -19.98 -1.61 -5.81
CA LYS A 68 -20.86 -2.16 -4.75
C LYS A 68 -22.09 -2.87 -5.31
N ARG A 69 -22.62 -2.39 -6.44
CA ARG A 69 -23.78 -2.99 -7.11
C ARG A 69 -23.36 -4.23 -7.90
N THR A 70 -22.22 -4.17 -8.58
CA THR A 70 -21.73 -5.28 -9.42
C THR A 70 -21.18 -6.47 -8.66
N LYS A 71 -20.69 -6.31 -7.42
CA LYS A 71 -20.25 -7.45 -6.59
C LYS A 71 -21.34 -8.47 -6.26
N ARG A 72 -22.62 -8.08 -6.36
CA ARG A 72 -23.76 -9.00 -6.13
C ARG A 72 -24.12 -9.80 -7.37
N LEU A 73 -23.58 -9.43 -8.53
CA LEU A 73 -23.81 -10.10 -9.79
C LEU A 73 -22.72 -11.15 -10.00
N MET A 74 -23.10 -12.28 -10.60
CA MET A 74 -22.13 -13.30 -11.01
C MET A 74 -21.21 -12.71 -12.07
N VAL A 75 -19.90 -12.82 -11.85
CA VAL A 75 -18.87 -12.35 -12.80
C VAL A 75 -19.08 -13.06 -14.14
N LEU A 76 -19.03 -12.33 -15.26
CA LEU A 76 -19.34 -12.81 -16.61
C LEU A 76 -20.79 -13.28 -16.85
N GLY A 77 -21.71 -13.04 -15.91
CA GLY A 77 -23.14 -13.22 -16.18
C GLY A 77 -23.68 -12.21 -17.19
N ARG A 78 -24.76 -12.54 -17.90
CA ARG A 78 -25.43 -11.64 -18.86
C ARG A 78 -25.73 -10.26 -18.28
N THR A 79 -26.26 -10.21 -17.05
CA THR A 79 -26.57 -8.96 -16.34
C THR A 79 -25.31 -8.16 -15.97
N TRP A 80 -24.21 -8.85 -15.65
CA TRP A 80 -22.93 -8.20 -15.38
C TRP A 80 -22.36 -7.58 -16.66
N MET A 81 -22.38 -8.30 -17.78
CA MET A 81 -21.89 -7.79 -19.07
C MET A 81 -22.70 -6.59 -19.55
N ILE A 82 -24.04 -6.66 -19.51
CA ILE A 82 -24.91 -5.54 -19.90
C ILE A 82 -24.63 -4.31 -19.03
N TYR A 83 -24.48 -4.50 -17.72
CA TYR A 83 -24.20 -3.41 -16.81
C TYR A 83 -22.83 -2.76 -17.07
N GLN A 84 -21.77 -3.56 -17.27
CA GLN A 84 -20.45 -3.02 -17.59
C GLN A 84 -20.47 -2.30 -18.95
N PHE A 85 -21.07 -2.90 -19.98
CA PHE A 85 -21.17 -2.28 -21.30
C PHE A 85 -21.90 -0.93 -21.24
N THR A 86 -23.05 -0.89 -20.56
CA THR A 86 -23.81 0.36 -20.36
C THR A 86 -23.00 1.41 -19.60
N GLN A 87 -22.25 0.99 -18.57
CA GLN A 87 -21.36 1.87 -17.81
C GLN A 87 -20.24 2.44 -18.70
N TRP A 88 -19.62 1.62 -19.56
CA TRP A 88 -18.58 2.08 -20.48
C TRP A 88 -19.12 3.07 -21.51
N VAL A 89 -20.30 2.80 -22.10
CA VAL A 89 -20.95 3.73 -23.03
C VAL A 89 -21.22 5.07 -22.34
N PHE A 90 -21.78 5.05 -21.12
CA PHE A 90 -22.01 6.28 -20.37
C PHE A 90 -20.72 7.05 -20.06
N LEU A 91 -19.66 6.34 -19.66
CA LEU A 91 -18.36 6.96 -19.37
C LEU A 91 -17.73 7.55 -20.63
N LEU A 92 -17.80 6.88 -21.79
CA LEU A 92 -17.26 7.40 -23.06
C LEU A 92 -18.00 8.67 -23.49
N ILE A 93 -19.33 8.69 -23.38
CA ILE A 93 -20.12 9.89 -23.67
C ILE A 93 -19.76 11.02 -22.70
N ALA A 94 -19.64 10.72 -21.40
CA ALA A 94 -19.24 11.71 -20.40
C ALA A 94 -17.84 12.28 -20.65
N VAL A 95 -16.87 11.43 -21.05
CA VAL A 95 -15.52 11.87 -21.44
C VAL A 95 -15.59 12.83 -22.62
N LYS A 96 -16.33 12.50 -23.68
CA LYS A 96 -16.47 13.38 -24.85
C LYS A 96 -17.13 14.70 -24.48
N ILE A 97 -18.19 14.69 -23.66
CA ILE A 97 -18.83 15.93 -23.17
C ILE A 97 -17.84 16.80 -22.38
N ILE A 98 -17.03 16.21 -21.50
CA ILE A 98 -16.03 16.95 -20.73
C ILE A 98 -14.98 17.56 -21.66
N LEU A 99 -14.50 16.82 -22.66
CA LEU A 99 -13.57 17.32 -23.68
C LEU A 99 -14.14 18.53 -24.42
N LEU A 100 -15.36 18.40 -24.95
CA LEU A 100 -16.06 19.45 -25.68
C LEU A 100 -16.19 20.74 -24.88
N ILE A 101 -16.56 20.62 -23.60
CA ILE A 101 -16.72 21.78 -22.71
C ILE A 101 -15.37 22.42 -22.39
N ALA A 102 -14.32 21.61 -22.26
CA ALA A 102 -13.05 22.07 -21.72
C ALA A 102 -12.11 22.66 -22.79
N ASP A 103 -12.18 22.18 -24.03
CA ASP A 103 -11.31 22.64 -25.13
C ASP A 103 -12.03 23.66 -26.05
N HIS A 104 -13.24 23.35 -26.54
CA HIS A 104 -13.93 24.16 -27.56
C HIS A 104 -15.43 24.37 -27.26
N PRO A 105 -15.79 25.19 -26.25
CA PRO A 105 -17.19 25.35 -25.81
C PRO A 105 -18.14 25.85 -26.91
N ASP A 106 -17.63 26.63 -27.87
CA ASP A 106 -18.42 27.23 -28.96
C ASP A 106 -18.58 26.30 -30.19
N SER A 107 -17.78 25.23 -30.28
CA SER A 107 -17.70 24.36 -31.47
C SER A 107 -18.66 23.18 -31.45
N LEU A 108 -19.49 23.03 -30.40
CA LEU A 108 -20.44 21.91 -30.24
C LEU A 108 -21.28 21.66 -31.50
N ARG A 109 -21.81 22.74 -32.10
CA ARG A 109 -22.67 22.62 -33.29
C ARG A 109 -21.90 22.12 -34.52
N ILE A 110 -20.63 22.51 -34.65
CA ILE A 110 -19.76 22.13 -35.76
C ILE A 110 -19.38 20.65 -35.62
N GLU A 111 -19.04 20.21 -34.40
CA GLU A 111 -18.68 18.80 -34.16
C GLU A 111 -19.84 17.84 -34.43
N PHE A 112 -21.07 18.19 -34.06
CA PHE A 112 -22.24 17.39 -34.41
C PHE A 112 -22.43 17.24 -35.94
N GLN A 113 -22.10 18.27 -36.72
CA GLN A 113 -22.15 18.18 -38.18
C GLN A 113 -21.03 17.28 -38.73
N LEU A 114 -19.82 17.37 -38.15
CA LEU A 114 -18.68 16.53 -38.51
C LEU A 114 -18.92 15.05 -38.17
N TRP A 115 -19.53 14.75 -37.03
CA TRP A 115 -19.90 13.37 -36.66
C TRP A 115 -20.92 12.76 -37.62
N ARG A 116 -21.78 13.59 -38.25
CA ARG A 116 -22.72 13.12 -39.27
C ARG A 116 -22.01 12.75 -40.58
N LEU A 117 -20.88 13.38 -40.88
CA LEU A 117 -20.08 13.11 -42.07
C LEU A 117 -19.22 11.86 -41.88
N ASP A 118 -18.47 11.77 -40.79
CA ASP A 118 -17.69 10.58 -40.44
C ASP A 118 -17.57 10.43 -38.91
N PHE A 119 -18.46 9.63 -38.34
CA PHE A 119 -18.50 9.45 -36.90
C PHE A 119 -17.19 8.91 -36.33
N PHE A 120 -16.58 7.89 -36.95
CA PHE A 120 -15.43 7.22 -36.35
C PHE A 120 -14.19 8.11 -36.35
N THR A 121 -13.97 8.87 -37.43
CA THR A 121 -12.80 9.74 -37.55
C THR A 121 -12.86 10.93 -36.61
N TYR A 122 -14.03 11.57 -36.47
CA TYR A 122 -14.18 12.78 -35.64
C TYR A 122 -14.52 12.47 -34.17
N PHE A 123 -15.11 11.31 -33.88
CA PHE A 123 -15.32 10.90 -32.49
C PHE A 123 -14.04 10.37 -31.84
N PHE A 124 -13.22 9.63 -32.58
CA PHE A 124 -11.95 9.07 -32.10
C PHE A 124 -10.74 9.88 -32.60
N ASP A 125 -10.78 11.19 -32.34
CA ASP A 125 -9.60 12.05 -32.51
C ASP A 125 -8.46 11.64 -31.54
N ASN A 126 -7.26 12.18 -31.76
CA ASN A 126 -6.07 11.85 -30.96
C ASN A 126 -6.26 12.18 -29.46
N GLU A 127 -6.98 13.26 -29.15
CA GLU A 127 -7.22 13.70 -27.77
C GLU A 127 -8.18 12.75 -27.05
N THR A 128 -9.26 12.37 -27.71
CA THR A 128 -10.29 11.45 -27.23
C THR A 128 -9.71 10.06 -27.06
N LEU A 129 -8.88 9.58 -27.99
CA LEU A 129 -8.14 8.33 -27.82
C LEU A 129 -7.24 8.36 -26.59
N PHE A 130 -6.51 9.44 -26.36
CA PHE A 130 -5.70 9.61 -25.16
C PHE A 130 -6.56 9.62 -23.88
N ALA A 131 -7.68 10.35 -23.89
CA ALA A 131 -8.63 10.38 -22.77
C ALA A 131 -9.27 9.01 -22.50
N ILE A 132 -9.52 8.20 -23.53
CA ILE A 132 -10.02 6.82 -23.40
C ILE A 132 -8.96 5.93 -22.74
N ILE A 133 -7.69 6.03 -23.13
CA ILE A 133 -6.60 5.26 -22.47
C ILE A 133 -6.51 5.66 -20.99
N TYR A 134 -6.54 6.96 -20.70
CA TYR A 134 -6.55 7.45 -19.32
C TYR A 134 -7.78 6.96 -18.53
N LEU A 135 -8.97 6.99 -19.15
CA LEU A 135 -10.22 6.44 -18.59
C LEU A 135 -10.04 4.97 -18.21
N VAL A 136 -9.49 4.13 -19.10
CA VAL A 136 -9.30 2.70 -18.84
C VAL A 136 -8.37 2.46 -17.66
N LEU A 137 -7.24 3.17 -17.61
CA LEU A 137 -6.28 3.06 -16.52
C LEU A 137 -6.88 3.49 -15.19
N VAL A 138 -7.51 4.66 -15.14
CA VAL A 138 -8.15 5.19 -13.93
C VAL A 138 -9.29 4.31 -13.47
N TRP A 139 -10.13 3.83 -14.39
CA TRP A 139 -11.26 2.94 -14.08
C TRP A 139 -10.78 1.62 -13.46
N GLY A 140 -9.71 1.03 -14.01
CA GLY A 140 -9.10 -0.19 -13.49
C GLY A 140 -8.54 0.00 -12.07
N ILE A 141 -7.69 1.02 -11.90
CA ILE A 141 -7.08 1.37 -10.60
C ILE A 141 -8.15 1.69 -9.55
N SER A 142 -9.16 2.48 -9.92
CA SER A 142 -10.27 2.85 -9.04
C SER A 142 -11.11 1.64 -8.66
N GLY A 143 -11.33 0.70 -9.59
CA GLY A 143 -11.99 -0.57 -9.30
C GLY A 143 -11.22 -1.40 -8.27
N TYR A 144 -9.88 -1.43 -8.36
CA TYR A 144 -9.04 -2.12 -7.39
C TYR A 144 -9.09 -1.45 -6.01
N PHE A 145 -8.98 -0.12 -5.93
CA PHE A 145 -9.21 0.64 -4.69
C PHE A 145 -10.58 0.35 -4.08
N ALA A 146 -11.65 0.40 -4.89
CA ALA A 146 -13.01 0.14 -4.45
C ALA A 146 -13.15 -1.27 -3.84
N SER A 147 -12.49 -2.26 -4.44
CA SER A 147 -12.50 -3.63 -3.93
C SER A 147 -11.83 -3.74 -2.56
N LEU A 148 -10.65 -3.12 -2.38
CA LEU A 148 -9.91 -3.09 -1.12
C LEU A 148 -10.64 -2.29 -0.03
N LEU A 149 -11.19 -1.12 -0.35
CA LEU A 149 -11.98 -0.31 0.57
C LEU A 149 -13.21 -1.07 1.07
N ASN A 150 -13.89 -1.79 0.18
CA ASN A 150 -15.04 -2.59 0.55
C ASN A 150 -14.65 -3.79 1.45
N GLU A 151 -13.50 -4.43 1.18
CA GLU A 151 -12.93 -5.47 2.06
C GLU A 151 -12.59 -4.95 3.47
N MET A 152 -12.22 -3.68 3.59
CA MET A 152 -11.95 -3.01 4.87
C MET A 152 -13.19 -2.38 5.50
N SER A 153 -14.35 -2.48 4.88
CA SER A 153 -15.58 -1.94 5.47
C SER A 153 -15.89 -2.68 6.78
N LEU A 154 -16.40 -1.95 7.78
CA LEU A 154 -16.70 -2.51 9.10
C LEU A 154 -17.59 -3.76 9.02
N LYS A 155 -18.56 -3.77 8.09
CA LYS A 155 -19.48 -4.90 7.89
C LYS A 155 -18.72 -6.13 7.41
N GLU A 156 -17.88 -5.97 6.40
CA GLU A 156 -17.10 -7.06 5.82
C GLU A 156 -16.05 -7.59 6.80
N ILE A 157 -15.42 -6.70 7.57
CA ILE A 157 -14.48 -7.09 8.62
C ILE A 157 -15.20 -7.90 9.72
N LEU A 158 -16.41 -7.50 10.14
CA LEU A 158 -17.19 -8.25 11.13
C LEU A 158 -17.60 -9.63 10.59
N ILE A 159 -18.04 -9.72 9.34
CA ILE A 159 -18.34 -10.99 8.66
C ILE A 159 -17.07 -11.86 8.61
N ARG A 160 -15.92 -11.29 8.28
CA ARG A 160 -14.64 -12.01 8.27
C ARG A 160 -14.19 -12.45 9.66
N TYR A 161 -14.44 -11.68 10.71
CA TYR A 161 -14.18 -12.14 12.08
C TYR A 161 -15.08 -13.33 12.45
N GLU A 162 -16.33 -13.31 11.99
CA GLU A 162 -17.24 -14.44 12.14
C GLU A 162 -16.77 -15.67 11.35
N MET A 163 -16.36 -15.51 10.09
CA MET A 163 -15.86 -16.60 9.23
C MET A 163 -14.46 -17.09 9.58
N ARG A 164 -13.57 -16.23 10.10
CA ARG A 164 -12.23 -16.61 10.57
C ARG A 164 -12.31 -17.55 11.78
N THR A 165 -13.46 -17.60 12.46
CA THR A 165 -13.70 -18.70 13.40
C THR A 165 -13.92 -20.07 12.74
N MET A 166 -14.29 -20.14 11.46
CA MET A 166 -14.46 -21.39 10.69
C MET A 166 -13.21 -21.83 9.92
N ALA A 167 -12.41 -20.92 9.33
CA ALA A 167 -11.23 -21.30 8.54
C ALA A 167 -10.10 -20.25 8.57
N PRO A 168 -8.82 -20.64 8.51
CA PRO A 168 -7.71 -19.71 8.32
C PRO A 168 -7.74 -19.17 6.88
N ILE A 169 -7.92 -17.85 6.74
CA ILE A 169 -7.88 -17.16 5.44
C ILE A 169 -6.41 -17.06 5.01
N SER A 170 -6.08 -17.69 3.88
CA SER A 170 -4.77 -17.61 3.23
C SER A 170 -4.71 -16.39 2.31
N GLY A 171 -3.79 -15.46 2.58
CA GLY A 171 -3.52 -14.30 1.72
C GLY A 171 -2.92 -13.12 2.49
N PRO A 172 -2.16 -12.23 1.82
CA PRO A 172 -1.62 -11.04 2.46
C PRO A 172 -2.76 -10.15 2.98
N PRO A 173 -2.64 -9.58 4.19
CA PRO A 173 -3.67 -8.75 4.77
C PRO A 173 -4.03 -7.60 3.82
N VAL A 174 -5.33 -7.29 3.71
CA VAL A 174 -5.89 -6.25 2.81
C VAL A 174 -5.12 -4.93 2.88
N ARG A 175 -4.62 -4.59 4.08
CA ARG A 175 -3.84 -3.39 4.32
C ARG A 175 -2.49 -3.37 3.59
N GLU A 176 -1.78 -4.50 3.49
CA GLU A 176 -0.51 -4.56 2.76
C GLU A 176 -0.74 -4.32 1.27
N ARG A 177 -1.83 -4.84 0.71
CA ARG A 177 -2.25 -4.58 -0.67
C ARG A 177 -2.63 -3.11 -0.88
N LEU A 178 -3.36 -2.50 0.07
CA LEU A 178 -3.66 -1.06 0.02
C LEU A 178 -2.41 -0.20 0.13
N LEU A 179 -1.49 -0.54 1.03
CA LEU A 179 -0.19 0.14 1.17
C LEU A 179 0.59 0.04 -0.13
N GLY A 180 0.75 -1.17 -0.67
CA GLY A 180 1.45 -1.40 -1.93
C GLY A 180 0.86 -0.59 -3.09
N LEU A 181 -0.47 -0.48 -3.18
CA LEU A 181 -1.13 0.33 -4.20
C LEU A 181 -0.86 1.83 -4.04
N ILE A 182 -1.01 2.37 -2.83
CA ILE A 182 -0.79 3.80 -2.56
C ILE A 182 0.68 4.18 -2.78
N PHE A 183 1.60 3.39 -2.23
CA PHE A 183 3.03 3.65 -2.42
C PHE A 183 3.48 3.39 -3.86
N GLY A 184 2.91 2.41 -4.55
CA GLY A 184 3.20 2.13 -5.96
C GLY A 184 2.77 3.27 -6.88
N LEU A 185 1.54 3.76 -6.72
CA LEU A 185 1.05 4.91 -7.48
C LEU A 185 1.78 6.21 -7.09
N GLY A 186 2.05 6.42 -5.81
CA GLY A 186 2.86 7.54 -5.34
C GLY A 186 4.29 7.50 -5.87
N PHE A 187 4.88 6.31 -6.03
CA PHE A 187 6.18 6.11 -6.65
C PHE A 187 6.14 6.48 -8.14
N ILE A 188 5.13 6.01 -8.89
CA ILE A 188 4.92 6.42 -10.29
C ILE A 188 4.81 7.94 -10.37
N GLN A 189 4.05 8.56 -9.47
CA GLN A 189 3.89 10.00 -9.42
C GLN A 189 5.22 10.73 -9.14
N LEU A 190 6.05 10.21 -8.23
CA LEU A 190 7.39 10.72 -7.96
C LEU A 190 8.31 10.59 -9.17
N VAL A 191 8.27 9.46 -9.89
CA VAL A 191 9.05 9.25 -11.11
C VAL A 191 8.63 10.21 -12.21
N LEU A 192 7.32 10.36 -12.45
CA LEU A 192 6.80 11.34 -13.42
C LEU A 192 7.21 12.77 -13.04
N THR A 193 7.14 13.11 -11.75
CA THR A 193 7.58 14.42 -11.24
C THR A 193 9.08 14.65 -11.39
N GLY A 194 9.89 13.61 -11.18
CA GLY A 194 11.34 13.64 -11.42
C GLY A 194 11.67 13.79 -12.91
N LEU A 195 10.97 13.04 -13.77
CA LEU A 195 11.07 13.13 -15.23
C LEU A 195 10.75 14.54 -15.71
N MET A 196 9.72 15.19 -15.16
CA MET A 196 9.37 16.58 -15.51
C MET A 196 10.49 17.59 -15.22
N ARG A 197 11.51 17.27 -14.41
CA ARG A 197 12.69 18.14 -14.20
C ARG A 197 13.75 17.96 -15.28
N ILE A 198 13.69 16.87 -16.02
CA ILE A 198 14.56 16.57 -17.14
C ILE A 198 13.94 17.18 -18.41
N ASN A 199 14.76 17.58 -19.37
CA ASN A 199 14.27 17.93 -20.70
C ASN A 199 14.01 16.65 -21.52
N LEU A 200 12.79 16.12 -21.46
CA LEU A 200 12.42 14.88 -22.16
C LEU A 200 12.59 14.96 -23.67
N ARG A 201 12.42 16.15 -24.28
CA ARG A 201 12.61 16.32 -25.72
C ARG A 201 14.06 16.02 -26.12
N ILE A 202 15.01 16.48 -25.31
CA ILE A 202 16.44 16.19 -25.50
C ILE A 202 16.73 14.70 -25.25
N LEU A 203 16.09 14.09 -24.23
CA LEU A 203 16.21 12.64 -23.95
C LEU A 203 15.77 11.79 -25.16
N LEU A 204 14.62 12.12 -25.75
CA LEU A 204 14.04 11.40 -26.90
C LEU A 204 14.84 11.64 -28.19
N SER A 205 15.50 12.79 -28.32
CA SER A 205 16.38 13.11 -29.46
C SER A 205 17.75 12.41 -29.44
N GLY A 206 18.06 11.66 -28.38
CA GLY A 206 19.35 10.96 -28.23
C GLY A 206 20.55 11.85 -27.88
N ASN A 207 20.36 13.16 -27.70
CA ASN A 207 21.44 14.10 -27.37
C ASN A 207 21.68 14.19 -25.85
N PHE A 208 22.22 13.11 -25.26
CA PHE A 208 22.40 12.98 -23.81
C PHE A 208 23.39 13.99 -23.19
N LYS A 209 24.33 14.52 -23.98
CA LYS A 209 25.26 15.57 -23.50
C LYS A 209 24.56 16.89 -23.21
N ALA A 210 23.47 17.20 -23.93
CA ALA A 210 22.66 18.40 -23.72
C ALA A 210 21.59 18.24 -22.62
N LEU A 211 21.53 17.08 -21.93
CA LEU A 211 20.51 16.79 -20.95
C LEU A 211 20.77 17.53 -19.62
N SER A 212 20.26 18.76 -19.54
CA SER A 212 20.26 19.58 -18.35
C SER A 212 19.08 19.27 -17.43
N VAL A 213 19.31 19.36 -16.12
CA VAL A 213 18.27 19.31 -15.09
C VAL A 213 17.80 20.74 -14.87
N GLN A 214 16.53 21.03 -15.12
CA GLN A 214 15.97 22.36 -14.86
C GLN A 214 15.77 22.52 -13.34
N PRO A 215 16.36 23.56 -12.72
CA PRO A 215 16.09 23.90 -11.33
C PRO A 215 14.70 24.55 -11.25
N LEU A 216 13.66 23.74 -11.29
CA LEU A 216 12.30 24.21 -11.03
C LEU A 216 12.06 24.33 -9.51
N PRO A 217 11.44 25.41 -9.04
CA PRO A 217 10.99 25.53 -7.66
C PRO A 217 10.18 24.30 -7.25
N PHE A 218 10.34 23.84 -6.01
CA PHE A 218 9.64 22.65 -5.50
C PHE A 218 8.13 22.70 -5.79
N LEU A 219 7.51 23.87 -5.63
CA LEU A 219 6.08 24.07 -5.83
C LEU A 219 5.66 24.10 -7.31
N ALA A 220 6.54 24.55 -8.23
CA ALA A 220 6.19 24.79 -9.63
C ALA A 220 6.18 23.52 -10.50
N ALA A 221 6.91 22.46 -10.10
CA ALA A 221 7.05 21.23 -10.90
C ALA A 221 6.04 20.13 -10.53
N GLY A 222 4.87 20.46 -9.95
CA GLY A 222 3.86 19.47 -9.56
C GLY A 222 4.15 18.69 -8.27
N ALA A 223 5.20 19.04 -7.51
CA ALA A 223 5.51 18.35 -6.25
C ALA A 223 4.45 18.57 -5.16
N TRP A 224 3.68 19.66 -5.24
CA TRP A 224 2.52 19.88 -4.36
C TRP A 224 1.50 18.76 -4.51
N ASN A 225 1.22 18.32 -5.74
CA ASN A 225 0.27 17.23 -6.00
C ASN A 225 0.73 15.91 -5.38
N VAL A 226 2.05 15.66 -5.37
CA VAL A 226 2.66 14.49 -4.72
C VAL A 226 2.49 14.56 -3.21
N LEU A 227 2.74 15.72 -2.62
CA LEU A 227 2.58 15.95 -1.18
C LEU A 227 1.13 15.74 -0.76
N VAL A 228 0.17 16.37 -1.44
CA VAL A 228 -1.26 16.21 -1.18
C VAL A 228 -1.68 14.76 -1.33
N TYR A 229 -1.20 14.05 -2.36
CA TYR A 229 -1.45 12.63 -2.56
C TYR A 229 -1.03 11.79 -1.35
N PHE A 230 0.21 11.97 -0.85
CA PHE A 230 0.70 11.20 0.30
C PHE A 230 -0.02 11.58 1.59
N ILE A 231 -0.38 12.85 1.80
CA ILE A 231 -1.22 13.26 2.94
C ILE A 231 -2.56 12.54 2.90
N LEU A 232 -3.25 12.55 1.75
CA LEU A 232 -4.52 11.85 1.58
C LEU A 232 -4.36 10.33 1.81
N GLY A 233 -3.26 9.75 1.35
CA GLY A 233 -2.91 8.35 1.61
C GLY A 233 -2.71 8.05 3.11
N LEU A 234 -2.05 8.95 3.86
CA LEU A 234 -1.89 8.83 5.31
C LEU A 234 -3.24 8.96 6.05
N VAL A 235 -4.10 9.88 5.61
CA VAL A 235 -5.46 10.00 6.15
C VAL A 235 -6.23 8.70 5.92
N LEU A 236 -6.20 8.14 4.70
CA LEU A 236 -6.86 6.87 4.38
C LEU A 236 -6.33 5.72 5.24
N MET A 237 -5.02 5.69 5.50
CA MET A 237 -4.39 4.70 6.38
C MET A 237 -4.82 4.85 7.84
N SER A 238 -4.93 6.09 8.34
CA SER A 238 -5.44 6.33 9.69
C SER A 238 -6.90 5.88 9.83
N GLN A 239 -7.74 6.18 8.83
CA GLN A 239 -9.14 5.75 8.78
C GLN A 239 -9.29 4.22 8.73
N SER A 240 -8.43 3.54 7.98
CA SER A 240 -8.35 2.07 7.95
C SER A 240 -7.99 1.48 9.33
N GLN A 241 -7.02 2.10 10.04
CA GLN A 241 -6.64 1.67 11.39
C GLN A 241 -7.78 1.84 12.38
N PHE A 242 -8.46 2.99 12.35
CA PHE A 242 -9.62 3.25 13.19
C PHE A 242 -10.72 2.21 12.95
N THR A 243 -11.05 1.90 11.70
CA THR A 243 -12.10 0.94 11.35
C THR A 243 -11.79 -0.45 11.88
N ARG A 244 -10.53 -0.89 11.79
CA ARG A 244 -10.09 -2.17 12.37
C ARG A 244 -10.23 -2.20 13.88
N LEU A 245 -9.79 -1.14 14.55
CA LEU A 245 -9.84 -1.03 16.00
C LEU A 245 -11.29 -0.99 16.50
N ASN A 246 -12.14 -0.23 15.82
CA ASN A 246 -13.58 -0.18 16.05
C ASN A 246 -14.24 -1.55 15.83
N ALA A 247 -13.89 -2.26 14.74
CA ALA A 247 -14.37 -3.61 14.51
C ALA A 247 -14.00 -4.57 15.65
N ARG A 248 -12.75 -4.48 16.14
CA ARG A 248 -12.26 -5.27 17.26
C ARG A 248 -13.00 -4.95 18.56
N TRP A 249 -13.20 -3.67 18.87
CA TRP A 249 -13.95 -3.25 20.06
C TRP A 249 -15.41 -3.72 20.01
N ARG A 250 -16.08 -3.57 18.86
CA ARG A 250 -17.46 -4.06 18.65
C ARG A 250 -17.54 -5.58 18.76
N PHE A 251 -16.57 -6.31 18.19
CA PHE A 251 -16.49 -7.75 18.35
C PHE A 251 -16.31 -8.18 19.81
N GLN A 252 -15.52 -7.42 20.57
CA GLN A 252 -15.28 -7.63 22.01
C GLN A 252 -16.39 -7.08 22.91
N GLN A 253 -17.46 -6.52 22.34
CA GLN A 253 -18.59 -5.92 23.08
C GLN A 253 -18.15 -4.78 24.03
N ILE A 254 -17.06 -4.08 23.70
CA ILE A 254 -16.60 -2.91 24.45
C ILE A 254 -17.47 -1.72 24.02
N LYS A 255 -18.08 -1.03 24.99
CA LYS A 255 -18.86 0.18 24.73
C LYS A 255 -17.91 1.31 24.33
N VAL A 256 -18.04 1.79 23.09
CA VAL A 256 -17.25 2.91 22.54
C VAL A 256 -18.13 4.16 22.53
N THR A 257 -17.60 5.30 22.99
CA THR A 257 -18.29 6.58 22.91
C THR A 257 -18.41 7.05 21.44
N PRO A 258 -19.57 7.57 21.01
CA PRO A 258 -19.79 7.95 19.61
C PRO A 258 -18.86 9.07 19.13
N GLN A 259 -18.37 9.93 20.03
CA GLN A 259 -17.43 11.01 19.71
C GLN A 259 -15.99 10.55 19.41
N LEU A 260 -15.66 9.28 19.68
CA LEU A 260 -14.29 8.80 19.52
C LEU A 260 -13.79 8.88 18.07
N GLY A 261 -14.67 8.65 17.09
CA GLY A 261 -14.33 8.76 15.67
C GLY A 261 -13.91 10.18 15.27
N ASN A 262 -14.65 11.19 15.73
CA ASN A 262 -14.36 12.58 15.39
C ASN A 262 -13.06 13.07 16.05
N ARG A 263 -12.82 12.67 17.30
CA ARG A 263 -11.55 12.95 18.00
C ARG A 263 -10.37 12.25 17.32
N TRP A 264 -10.54 11.00 16.89
CA TRP A 264 -9.50 10.28 16.15
C TRP A 264 -9.12 10.99 14.84
N ALA A 265 -10.11 11.44 14.07
CA ALA A 265 -9.89 12.20 12.85
C ALA A 265 -9.16 13.53 13.15
N THR A 266 -9.61 14.27 14.16
CA THR A 266 -9.00 15.54 14.57
C THR A 266 -7.55 15.37 15.00
N TYR A 267 -7.25 14.39 15.87
CA TYR A 267 -5.87 14.13 16.29
C TYR A 267 -4.99 13.61 15.15
N SER A 268 -5.55 12.85 14.20
CA SER A 268 -4.82 12.41 13.01
C SER A 268 -4.46 13.57 12.12
N ILE A 269 -5.40 14.50 11.87
CA ILE A 269 -5.15 15.71 11.09
C ILE A 269 -4.12 16.58 11.81
N LEU A 270 -4.27 16.81 13.12
CA LEU A 270 -3.33 17.59 13.92
C LEU A 270 -1.93 16.98 13.87
N PHE A 271 -1.81 15.66 13.96
CA PHE A 271 -0.54 14.95 13.82
C PHE A 271 0.08 15.13 12.42
N ILE A 272 -0.72 15.07 11.35
CA ILE A 272 -0.24 15.30 9.97
C ILE A 272 0.20 16.75 9.79
N VAL A 273 -0.54 17.72 10.31
CA VAL A 273 -0.17 19.15 10.27
C VAL A 273 1.11 19.38 11.05
N LEU A 274 1.25 18.79 12.24
CA LEU A 274 2.48 18.84 13.03
C LEU A 274 3.66 18.26 12.22
N LEU A 275 3.46 17.11 11.57
CA LEU A 275 4.48 16.48 10.73
C LEU A 275 4.84 17.38 9.54
N ALA A 276 3.86 18.03 8.90
CA ALA A 276 4.09 18.98 7.81
C ALA A 276 4.85 20.23 8.28
N VAL A 277 4.55 20.75 9.47
CA VAL A 277 5.28 21.87 10.09
C VAL A 277 6.72 21.46 10.37
N VAL A 278 6.95 20.29 10.98
CA VAL A 278 8.30 19.76 11.21
C VAL A 278 9.05 19.56 9.88
N ALA A 279 8.38 19.04 8.85
CA ALA A 279 8.92 18.88 7.51
C ALA A 279 9.27 20.23 6.84
N SER A 280 8.50 21.28 7.10
CA SER A 280 8.77 22.64 6.59
C SER A 280 9.91 23.34 7.33
N LEU A 281 10.16 22.96 8.59
CA LEU A 281 11.29 23.48 9.38
C LEU A 281 12.61 22.81 9.01
N LEU A 282 12.56 21.62 8.39
CA LEU A 282 13.74 20.96 7.84
C LEU A 282 14.31 21.79 6.68
N PRO A 283 15.64 21.98 6.60
CA PRO A 283 16.29 22.66 5.49
C PRO A 283 16.08 21.86 4.19
N THR A 284 15.08 22.25 3.39
CA THR A 284 14.86 21.69 2.04
C THR A 284 15.76 22.31 0.98
N ASN A 285 16.51 23.36 1.34
CA ASN A 285 17.37 24.14 0.45
C ASN A 285 18.79 23.58 0.34
N TYR A 286 18.99 22.26 0.46
CA TYR A 286 20.27 21.68 0.12
C TYR A 286 20.47 21.69 -1.40
N SER A 287 21.73 21.89 -1.81
CA SER A 287 22.28 21.95 -3.17
C SER A 287 21.69 20.94 -4.18
N LEU A 288 21.17 19.79 -3.72
CA LEU A 288 20.47 18.81 -4.55
C LEU A 288 19.22 18.28 -3.82
N GLY A 289 18.05 18.87 -4.09
CA GLY A 289 16.78 18.34 -3.57
C GLY A 289 16.52 16.89 -3.99
N PHE A 290 15.77 16.11 -3.19
CA PHE A 290 15.48 14.68 -3.47
C PHE A 290 14.98 14.42 -4.90
N LEU A 291 14.06 15.25 -5.40
CA LEU A 291 13.55 15.14 -6.77
C LEU A 291 14.62 15.45 -7.83
N SER A 292 15.58 16.32 -7.52
CA SER A 292 16.73 16.59 -8.37
C SER A 292 17.67 15.39 -8.39
N VAL A 293 17.98 14.79 -7.24
CA VAL A 293 18.76 13.53 -7.16
C VAL A 293 18.07 12.42 -7.95
N LEU A 294 16.75 12.27 -7.81
CA LEU A 294 15.98 11.32 -8.60
C LEU A 294 16.09 11.62 -10.10
N ALA A 295 15.99 12.88 -10.52
CA ALA A 295 16.17 13.27 -11.92
C ALA A 295 17.59 12.95 -12.43
N TYR A 296 18.63 13.17 -11.62
CA TYR A 296 20.00 12.77 -11.98
C TYR A 296 20.12 11.26 -12.15
N ILE A 297 19.61 10.46 -11.20
CA ILE A 297 19.61 9.00 -11.29
C ILE A 297 18.88 8.55 -12.56
N LEU A 298 17.67 9.06 -12.80
CA LEU A 298 16.89 8.74 -13.99
C LEU A 298 17.65 9.09 -15.27
N ARG A 299 18.31 10.24 -15.34
CA ARG A 299 19.17 10.61 -16.47
C ARG A 299 20.24 9.55 -16.75
N TYR A 300 20.97 9.11 -15.72
CA TYR A 300 22.01 8.10 -15.90
C TYR A 300 21.43 6.73 -16.28
N VAL A 301 20.30 6.34 -15.68
CA VAL A 301 19.61 5.07 -16.00
C VAL A 301 19.14 5.06 -17.46
N PHE A 302 18.44 6.12 -17.90
CA PHE A 302 18.00 6.20 -19.31
C PHE A 302 19.20 6.30 -20.25
N GLY A 303 20.20 7.12 -19.92
CA GLY A 303 21.43 7.22 -20.71
C GLY A 303 22.12 5.87 -20.88
N PHE A 304 22.21 5.07 -19.81
CA PHE A 304 22.75 3.70 -19.87
C PHE A 304 21.89 2.76 -20.71
N MET A 305 20.56 2.82 -20.55
CA MET A 305 19.63 2.01 -21.35
C MET A 305 19.75 2.32 -22.85
N PHE A 306 19.80 3.60 -23.23
CA PHE A 306 20.00 4.00 -24.62
C PHE A 306 21.40 3.65 -25.13
N PHE A 307 22.43 3.76 -24.30
CA PHE A 307 23.77 3.26 -24.63
C PHE A 307 23.73 1.77 -24.92
N LEU A 308 23.03 0.96 -24.12
CA LEU A 308 22.88 -0.47 -24.34
C LEU A 308 22.13 -0.76 -25.65
N VAL A 309 21.02 -0.07 -25.93
CA VAL A 309 20.27 -0.22 -27.18
C VAL A 309 21.12 0.19 -28.38
N GLY A 310 21.82 1.33 -28.29
CA GLY A 310 22.75 1.80 -29.31
C GLY A 310 23.91 0.86 -29.53
N PHE A 311 24.45 0.26 -28.47
CA PHE A 311 25.50 -0.76 -28.53
C PHE A 311 24.99 -2.02 -29.26
N ILE A 312 23.82 -2.53 -28.88
CA ILE A 312 23.20 -3.68 -29.56
C ILE A 312 22.94 -3.36 -31.03
N ALA A 313 22.37 -2.20 -31.34
CA ALA A 313 22.13 -1.77 -32.71
C ALA A 313 23.43 -1.64 -33.50
N SER A 314 24.49 -1.07 -32.91
CA SER A 314 25.80 -0.97 -33.55
C SER A 314 26.42 -2.34 -33.79
N LEU A 315 26.20 -3.31 -32.90
CA LEU A 315 26.67 -4.69 -33.05
C LEU A 315 25.92 -5.40 -34.19
N VAL A 316 24.61 -5.17 -34.30
CA VAL A 316 23.79 -5.66 -35.43
C VAL A 316 24.25 -5.04 -36.75
N ILE A 317 24.45 -3.71 -36.80
CA ILE A 317 24.96 -3.00 -37.99
C ILE A 317 26.36 -3.50 -38.33
N PHE A 318 27.22 -3.72 -37.33
CA PHE A 318 28.57 -4.24 -37.54
C PHE A 318 28.55 -5.65 -38.15
N ILE A 319 27.74 -6.56 -37.61
CA ILE A 319 27.57 -7.92 -38.19
C ILE A 319 27.00 -7.83 -39.60
N PHE A 320 26.02 -6.97 -39.83
CA PHE A 320 25.42 -6.76 -41.15
C PHE A 320 26.44 -6.23 -42.17
N ASN A 321 27.24 -5.24 -41.77
CA ASN A 321 28.33 -4.69 -42.60
C ASN A 321 29.45 -5.71 -42.83
N LEU A 322 29.76 -6.56 -41.84
CA LEU A 322 30.72 -7.66 -42.00
C LEU A 322 30.24 -8.68 -43.04
N LEU A 323 28.95 -9.03 -43.02
CA LEU A 323 28.34 -9.91 -44.03
C LEU A 323 28.32 -9.27 -45.43
N LEU A 324 28.01 -7.98 -45.53
CA LEU A 324 28.05 -7.22 -46.78
C LEU A 324 29.49 -7.09 -47.34
N SER A 325 30.46 -6.90 -46.45
CA SER A 325 31.88 -6.88 -46.79
C SER A 325 32.35 -8.24 -47.33
N LEU A 326 31.80 -9.35 -46.84
CA LEU A 326 32.08 -10.69 -47.34
C LEU A 326 31.51 -10.92 -48.74
N LEU A 327 30.44 -10.20 -49.11
CA LEU A 327 29.81 -10.21 -50.43
C LEU A 327 30.44 -9.21 -51.42
N GLY A 328 31.47 -8.47 -51.02
CA GLY A 328 32.14 -7.46 -51.87
C GLY A 328 31.32 -6.20 -52.14
N LEU A 329 30.17 -6.04 -51.47
CA LEU A 329 29.30 -4.87 -51.57
C LEU A 329 29.64 -3.89 -50.45
N THR A 330 30.80 -3.24 -50.53
CA THR A 330 31.15 -2.13 -49.62
C THR A 330 30.88 -0.80 -50.31
N PRO A 331 29.93 0.03 -49.84
CA PRO A 331 29.86 1.43 -50.23
C PRO A 331 31.10 2.13 -49.65
N HIS A 332 32.00 2.58 -50.53
CA HIS A 332 33.22 3.28 -50.16
C HIS A 332 33.05 4.80 -50.31
N ASP A 333 32.03 5.37 -49.69
CA ASP A 333 31.96 6.82 -49.51
C ASP A 333 32.28 7.15 -48.06
N GLN A 334 33.56 7.47 -47.83
CA GLN A 334 34.00 8.12 -46.61
C GLN A 334 33.37 9.51 -46.54
N VAL A 335 32.21 9.61 -45.90
CA VAL A 335 31.69 10.91 -45.47
C VAL A 335 32.67 11.46 -44.44
N SER A 336 33.52 12.39 -44.89
CA SER A 336 34.43 13.13 -44.02
C SER A 336 33.59 14.03 -43.12
N PHE A 337 33.48 13.70 -41.84
CA PHE A 337 32.86 14.62 -40.89
C PHE A 337 33.81 15.79 -40.67
N PRO A 338 33.39 17.06 -40.89
CA PRO A 338 34.20 18.20 -40.52
C PRO A 338 34.42 18.17 -39.00
N SER A 339 35.68 18.28 -38.58
CA SER A 339 36.06 18.49 -37.19
C SER A 339 35.46 19.80 -36.70
N SER A 340 34.31 19.72 -36.05
CA SER A 340 33.73 20.86 -35.34
C SER A 340 34.60 21.14 -34.12
N ASN A 341 35.36 22.23 -34.18
CA ASN A 341 36.04 22.81 -33.03
C ASN A 341 34.98 23.23 -32.00
N PHE A 342 34.75 22.40 -30.99
CA PHE A 342 33.93 22.76 -29.84
C PHE A 342 34.72 23.73 -28.95
N ILE A 343 34.36 25.01 -28.99
CA ILE A 343 34.70 25.96 -27.93
C ILE A 343 33.93 25.50 -26.69
N SER A 344 34.66 25.11 -25.63
CA SER A 344 34.04 24.77 -24.35
C SER A 344 33.52 26.06 -23.71
N PRO A 345 32.22 26.16 -23.37
CA PRO A 345 31.75 27.29 -22.59
C PRO A 345 32.37 27.20 -21.19
N SER A 346 32.95 28.31 -20.74
CA SER A 346 33.39 28.49 -19.35
C SER A 346 32.22 28.20 -18.39
N PRO A 347 32.45 27.55 -17.24
CA PRO A 347 31.40 27.26 -16.28
C PRO A 347 30.71 28.56 -15.85
N PRO A 348 29.37 28.55 -15.66
CA PRO A 348 28.69 29.70 -15.08
C PRO A 348 29.25 29.92 -13.67
N VAL A 349 29.64 31.16 -13.37
CA VAL A 349 29.95 31.58 -12.01
C VAL A 349 28.68 31.35 -11.19
N GLU A 350 28.74 30.42 -10.24
CA GLU A 350 27.69 30.27 -9.23
C GLU A 350 27.62 31.59 -8.45
N THR A 351 26.56 32.37 -8.68
CA THR A 351 26.18 33.43 -7.74
C THR A 351 25.90 32.77 -6.40
N GLN A 352 26.87 32.87 -5.49
CA GLN A 352 26.69 32.53 -4.09
C GLN A 352 25.58 33.45 -3.56
N ALA A 353 24.40 32.87 -3.35
CA ALA A 353 23.34 33.54 -2.62
C ALA A 353 23.87 33.82 -1.22
N VAL A 354 24.09 35.10 -0.90
CA VAL A 354 24.48 35.54 0.43
C VAL A 354 23.34 35.14 1.37
N ALA A 355 23.56 34.06 2.12
CA ALA A 355 22.64 33.57 3.13
C ALA A 355 22.53 34.63 4.23
N ILE A 356 21.35 35.23 4.33
CA ILE A 356 21.14 36.42 5.17
C ILE A 356 21.37 36.09 6.66
N HIS A 357 21.25 34.82 7.13
CA HIS A 357 21.48 34.41 8.53
C HIS A 357 22.25 33.06 8.67
N PRO A 358 23.60 33.08 8.72
CA PRO A 358 24.45 31.87 8.65
C PRO A 358 24.32 30.87 9.83
N TRP A 359 23.99 31.32 11.05
CA TRP A 359 23.88 30.44 12.22
C TRP A 359 22.63 29.54 12.19
N LEU A 360 21.56 30.00 11.53
CA LEU A 360 20.29 29.28 11.38
C LEU A 360 20.46 28.09 10.41
N GLU A 361 21.32 28.23 9.40
CA GLU A 361 21.71 27.13 8.50
C GLU A 361 22.58 26.09 9.20
N VAL A 362 23.50 26.53 10.07
CA VAL A 362 24.31 25.63 10.90
C VAL A 362 23.44 24.80 11.84
N LEU A 363 22.48 25.44 12.53
CA LEU A 363 21.54 24.73 13.42
C LEU A 363 20.67 23.73 12.66
N LYS A 364 20.17 24.13 11.47
CA LYS A 364 19.39 23.27 10.58
C LYS A 364 20.20 22.08 10.07
N SER A 365 21.47 22.30 9.71
CA SER A 365 22.40 21.25 9.28
C SER A 365 22.72 20.28 10.42
N LEU A 366 23.00 20.79 11.62
CA LEU A 366 23.25 19.98 12.81
C LEU A 366 22.04 19.10 13.15
N LEU A 367 20.82 19.66 13.09
CA LEU A 367 19.58 18.94 13.36
C LEU A 367 19.34 17.86 12.30
N PHE A 368 19.55 18.19 11.01
CA PHE A 368 19.48 17.23 9.91
C PHE A 368 20.44 16.06 10.11
N TRP A 369 21.72 16.33 10.35
CA TRP A 369 22.72 15.28 10.56
C TRP A 369 22.41 14.41 11.78
N THR A 370 21.85 15.00 12.83
CA THR A 370 21.42 14.26 14.03
C THR A 370 20.27 13.30 13.72
N VAL A 371 19.24 13.77 13.00
CA VAL A 371 18.09 12.94 12.61
C VAL A 371 18.49 11.89 11.58
N PHE A 372 19.30 12.27 10.58
CA PHE A 372 19.77 11.39 9.53
C PHE A 372 20.67 10.28 10.08
N LEU A 373 21.70 10.62 10.88
CA LEU A 373 22.54 9.62 11.56
C LEU A 373 21.73 8.79 12.55
N GLY A 374 20.71 9.37 13.19
CA GLY A 374 19.77 8.63 14.04
C GLY A 374 18.99 7.57 13.27
N ILE A 375 18.42 7.92 12.11
CA ILE A 375 17.65 7.00 11.26
C ILE A 375 18.57 5.96 10.62
N VAL A 376 19.71 6.35 10.07
CA VAL A 376 20.70 5.43 9.48
C VAL A 376 21.25 4.49 10.54
N GLY A 377 21.64 5.02 11.71
CA GLY A 377 22.11 4.22 12.84
C GLY A 377 21.04 3.26 13.35
N PHE A 378 19.79 3.70 13.46
CA PHE A 378 18.66 2.84 13.84
C PHE A 378 18.37 1.76 12.79
N SER A 379 18.41 2.13 11.50
CA SER A 379 18.21 1.20 10.39
C SER A 379 19.31 0.16 10.32
N VAL A 380 20.59 0.55 10.48
CA VAL A 380 21.73 -0.36 10.53
C VAL A 380 21.66 -1.24 11.77
N TYR A 381 21.33 -0.68 12.94
CA TYR A 381 21.14 -1.44 14.18
C TYR A 381 20.03 -2.49 14.03
N GLN A 382 18.90 -2.12 13.43
CA GLN A 382 17.78 -3.04 13.20
C GLN A 382 18.13 -4.09 12.14
N PHE A 383 18.79 -3.70 11.05
CA PHE A 383 19.21 -4.58 9.96
C PHE A 383 20.25 -5.62 10.43
N ILE A 384 21.26 -5.19 11.20
CA ILE A 384 22.25 -6.08 11.83
C ILE A 384 21.59 -6.96 12.90
N GLY A 385 20.62 -6.42 13.64
CA GLY A 385 19.83 -7.18 14.61
C GLY A 385 18.97 -8.29 13.98
N GLN A 386 18.48 -8.08 12.76
CA GLN A 386 17.64 -9.02 12.01
C GLN A 386 18.45 -10.05 11.19
N HIS A 387 19.63 -9.69 10.68
CA HIS A 387 20.44 -10.57 9.81
C HIS A 387 21.80 -10.94 10.42
N LYS A 388 21.79 -11.69 11.54
CA LYS A 388 23.01 -12.19 12.19
C LYS A 388 23.86 -13.14 11.32
N GLU A 389 23.27 -13.76 10.29
CA GLU A 389 23.97 -14.62 9.32
C GLU A 389 24.85 -13.83 8.33
N LEU A 390 24.48 -12.59 7.99
CA LEU A 390 25.30 -11.75 7.09
C LEU A 390 26.60 -11.30 7.77
N LEU A 391 26.57 -11.11 9.10
CA LEU A 391 27.75 -10.78 9.92
C LEU A 391 28.82 -11.88 9.89
N THR A 392 28.41 -13.16 9.81
CA THR A 392 29.34 -14.28 9.72
C THR A 392 29.95 -14.43 8.31
N THR A 393 29.19 -14.10 7.27
CA THR A 393 29.66 -14.13 5.87
C THR A 393 30.58 -12.95 5.54
N ILE A 394 30.25 -11.75 6.05
CA ILE A 394 31.07 -10.53 5.87
C ILE A 394 32.38 -10.60 6.67
N ARG A 395 32.41 -11.26 7.83
CA ARG A 395 33.66 -11.49 8.59
C ARG A 395 34.68 -12.39 7.88
N ARG A 396 34.29 -13.13 6.83
CA ARG A 396 35.19 -14.01 6.07
C ARG A 396 35.90 -13.29 4.90
N THR A 397 35.59 -12.02 4.61
CA THR A 397 36.34 -11.26 3.59
C THR A 397 37.50 -10.50 4.24
N PRO A 398 38.75 -10.73 3.80
CA PRO A 398 39.94 -10.24 4.49
C PRO A 398 40.03 -8.70 4.57
N GLY A 399 39.48 -7.97 3.59
CA GLY A 399 39.53 -6.50 3.54
C GLY A 399 38.64 -5.77 4.55
N ILE A 400 37.51 -6.37 4.99
CA ILE A 400 36.54 -5.70 5.87
C ILE A 400 36.99 -5.78 7.35
N SER A 401 37.81 -6.77 7.69
CA SER A 401 38.37 -6.93 9.04
C SER A 401 39.28 -5.76 9.46
N TRP A 402 40.00 -5.17 8.50
CA TRP A 402 40.84 -3.99 8.71
C TRP A 402 40.00 -2.73 8.96
N LEU A 403 38.94 -2.52 8.17
CA LEU A 403 37.98 -1.43 8.36
C LEU A 403 37.32 -1.49 9.75
N ILE A 404 36.98 -2.69 10.23
CA ILE A 404 36.43 -2.89 11.58
C ILE A 404 37.47 -2.54 12.66
N LYS A 405 38.76 -2.86 12.45
CA LYS A 405 39.84 -2.49 13.39
C LYS A 405 40.07 -0.98 13.43
N VAL A 406 40.08 -0.31 12.28
CA VAL A 406 40.20 1.15 12.19
C VAL A 406 39.01 1.83 12.89
N PHE A 407 37.80 1.32 12.68
CA PHE A 407 36.58 1.84 13.30
C PHE A 407 36.56 1.62 14.83
N GLN A 408 37.08 0.48 15.30
CA GLN A 408 37.23 0.19 16.73
C GLN A 408 38.31 1.04 17.40
N TRP A 409 39.38 1.36 16.68
CA TRP A 409 40.42 2.28 17.14
C TRP A 409 39.88 3.72 17.26
N LEU A 410 39.12 4.19 16.25
CA LEU A 410 38.52 5.53 16.21
C LEU A 410 37.51 5.79 17.33
N PHE A 411 36.71 4.78 17.70
CA PHE A 411 35.74 4.88 18.80
C PHE A 411 36.24 4.32 20.14
N GLY A 412 37.50 3.86 20.20
CA GLY A 412 38.12 3.31 21.41
C GLY A 412 38.35 4.34 22.52
N GLY A 413 38.48 5.62 22.18
CA GLY A 413 38.75 6.72 23.11
C GLY A 413 37.61 7.02 24.11
N PHE A 414 36.37 6.63 23.82
CA PHE A 414 35.22 6.92 24.68
C PHE A 414 34.99 5.87 25.79
N ARG A 415 35.77 4.78 25.85
CA ARG A 415 35.54 3.68 26.81
C ARG A 415 36.28 3.81 28.15
N MET A 416 37.17 4.78 28.32
CA MET A 416 37.94 4.90 29.58
C MET A 416 37.12 5.49 30.74
N ILE A 417 35.96 6.09 30.47
CA ILE A 417 35.08 6.69 31.51
C ILE A 417 34.07 5.67 32.08
N ASN A 418 33.80 4.56 31.39
CA ASN A 418 32.68 3.67 31.74
C ASN A 418 33.04 2.46 32.61
N GLN A 419 34.29 2.34 33.08
CA GLN A 419 34.71 1.20 33.90
C GLN A 419 34.22 1.27 35.37
N LYS A 420 33.53 2.33 35.79
CA LYS A 420 32.96 2.44 37.15
C LYS A 420 31.42 2.37 37.24
N LEU A 421 30.69 2.30 36.12
CA LEU A 421 29.23 2.22 36.12
C LEU A 421 28.65 0.80 35.85
N SER A 422 29.49 -0.19 35.55
CA SER A 422 29.04 -1.53 35.17
C SER A 422 28.53 -2.37 36.34
N GLN A 423 29.00 -2.14 37.57
CA GLN A 423 28.59 -2.97 38.72
C GLN A 423 27.20 -2.63 39.28
N ALA A 424 26.72 -1.39 39.12
CA ALA A 424 25.39 -0.99 39.59
C ALA A 424 24.26 -1.30 38.57
N VAL A 425 24.60 -1.37 37.28
CA VAL A 425 23.62 -1.51 36.19
C VAL A 425 23.30 -2.97 35.86
N GLU A 426 24.21 -3.91 36.17
CA GLU A 426 24.03 -5.32 35.84
C GLU A 426 22.96 -6.01 36.72
N ILE A 427 22.79 -5.59 37.97
CA ILE A 427 21.77 -6.14 38.89
C ILE A 427 20.37 -5.60 38.58
N GLY A 428 20.27 -4.35 38.09
CA GLY A 428 18.99 -3.73 37.69
C GLY A 428 18.49 -4.22 36.33
N ILE A 429 19.38 -4.38 35.35
CA ILE A 429 19.02 -4.79 33.99
C ILE A 429 18.61 -6.26 33.94
N GLN A 430 19.19 -7.16 34.74
CA GLN A 430 18.77 -8.57 34.73
C GLN A 430 17.34 -8.78 35.27
N ARG A 431 16.87 -7.96 36.21
CA ARG A 431 15.49 -8.02 36.74
C ARG A 431 14.46 -7.46 35.75
N LEU A 432 14.83 -6.41 35.00
CA LEU A 432 13.99 -5.85 33.93
C LEU A 432 14.00 -6.72 32.68
N ARG A 433 15.14 -7.33 32.33
CA ARG A 433 15.28 -8.23 31.19
C ARG A 433 14.53 -9.54 31.39
N LYS A 434 14.45 -10.09 32.62
CA LYS A 434 13.56 -11.22 32.92
C LYS A 434 12.07 -10.85 32.79
N ARG A 435 11.64 -9.65 33.19
CA ARG A 435 10.24 -9.18 32.97
C ARG A 435 9.91 -8.81 31.52
N ALA A 436 10.89 -8.35 30.74
CA ALA A 436 10.70 -7.98 29.34
C ALA A 436 10.79 -9.19 28.40
N ILE A 437 11.66 -10.16 28.70
CA ILE A 437 11.74 -11.43 27.96
C ILE A 437 10.47 -12.27 28.19
N ASP A 438 9.89 -12.26 29.40
CA ASP A 438 8.57 -12.88 29.64
C ASP A 438 7.42 -12.20 28.87
N ARG A 439 7.54 -10.91 28.54
CA ARG A 439 6.53 -10.18 27.75
C ARG A 439 6.72 -10.27 26.24
N LEU A 440 7.95 -10.51 25.76
CA LEU A 440 8.28 -10.48 24.33
C LEU A 440 8.52 -11.87 23.71
N THR A 441 8.60 -12.94 24.50
CA THR A 441 8.71 -14.33 23.98
C THR A 441 7.37 -15.07 23.87
N THR A 442 6.24 -14.40 24.11
CA THR A 442 4.90 -14.99 23.91
C THR A 442 4.22 -14.48 22.62
N GLU A 443 4.93 -14.51 21.49
CA GLU A 443 4.31 -14.68 20.16
C GLU A 443 4.91 -15.92 19.48
N MET A 444 4.66 -17.05 20.13
CA MET A 444 4.53 -18.36 19.50
C MET A 444 3.15 -18.89 19.90
N PRO A 445 2.13 -18.97 19.02
CA PRO A 445 0.87 -19.59 19.38
C PRO A 445 0.99 -21.11 19.18
N ARG A 446 1.77 -21.76 20.03
CA ARG A 446 1.57 -23.18 20.36
C ARG A 446 1.16 -23.21 21.83
N TYR A 447 -0.11 -23.56 22.04
CA TYR A 447 -0.88 -23.52 23.30
C TYR A 447 -1.53 -22.18 23.65
N LEU A 448 -2.77 -22.01 23.19
CA LEU A 448 -3.74 -21.06 23.77
C LEU A 448 -3.80 -21.28 25.30
N SER A 449 -3.42 -20.27 26.09
CA SER A 449 -3.57 -20.33 27.54
C SER A 449 -5.06 -20.27 27.89
N LEU A 450 -5.66 -21.42 28.19
CA LEU A 450 -7.08 -21.56 28.60
C LEU A 450 -7.47 -20.60 29.75
N ARG A 451 -6.50 -20.18 30.56
CA ARG A 451 -6.67 -19.31 31.74
C ARG A 451 -6.96 -17.83 31.39
N ARG A 452 -6.60 -17.36 30.19
CA ARG A 452 -6.84 -15.98 29.72
C ARG A 452 -8.11 -15.81 28.88
N LEU A 453 -8.81 -16.91 28.59
CA LEU A 453 -10.04 -16.89 27.80
C LEU A 453 -11.25 -16.59 28.70
N THR A 454 -12.13 -15.72 28.21
CA THR A 454 -13.45 -15.49 28.84
C THR A 454 -14.24 -16.81 28.87
N PRO A 455 -15.16 -17.02 29.84
CA PRO A 455 -15.95 -18.26 29.94
C PRO A 455 -16.58 -18.66 28.60
N ARG A 456 -17.13 -17.70 27.87
CA ARG A 456 -17.72 -17.87 26.54
C ARG A 456 -16.70 -18.34 25.48
N GLN A 457 -15.51 -17.76 25.45
CA GLN A 457 -14.45 -18.16 24.52
C GLN A 457 -13.92 -19.57 24.82
N ARG A 458 -13.91 -20.01 26.09
CA ARG A 458 -13.53 -21.39 26.44
C ARG A 458 -14.49 -22.41 25.84
N VAL A 459 -15.79 -22.14 25.89
CA VAL A 459 -16.81 -23.01 25.28
C VAL A 459 -16.62 -23.12 23.77
N LEU A 460 -16.44 -21.98 23.09
CA LEU A 460 -16.15 -21.97 21.65
C LEU A 460 -14.86 -22.71 21.29
N PHE A 461 -13.84 -22.60 22.13
CA PHE A 461 -12.56 -23.28 21.94
C PHE A 461 -12.72 -24.79 22.03
N PHE A 462 -13.40 -25.31 23.06
CA PHE A 462 -13.54 -26.75 23.26
C PHE A 462 -14.38 -27.43 22.17
N PHE A 463 -15.45 -26.78 21.69
CA PHE A 463 -16.21 -27.31 20.55
C PHE A 463 -15.35 -27.40 19.28
N LYS A 464 -14.51 -26.40 18.99
CA LYS A 464 -13.60 -26.47 17.85
C LYS A 464 -12.50 -27.52 18.02
N ALA A 465 -12.00 -27.69 19.24
CA ALA A 465 -11.04 -28.74 19.55
C ALA A 465 -11.65 -30.12 19.26
N MET A 466 -12.94 -30.32 19.56
CA MET A 466 -13.71 -31.51 19.21
C MET A 466 -13.81 -31.70 17.69
N VAL A 467 -14.25 -30.70 16.93
CA VAL A 467 -14.34 -30.80 15.47
C VAL A 467 -12.99 -31.12 14.83
N ARG A 468 -11.91 -30.45 15.28
CA ARG A 468 -10.56 -30.70 14.78
C ARG A 468 -10.09 -32.12 15.07
N ARG A 469 -10.29 -32.60 16.31
CA ARG A 469 -9.90 -33.94 16.72
C ARG A 469 -10.73 -35.03 16.05
N GLY A 470 -12.02 -34.79 15.80
CA GLY A 470 -12.86 -35.64 14.97
C GLY A 470 -12.30 -35.73 13.54
N GLY A 471 -11.91 -34.61 12.94
CA GLY A 471 -11.24 -34.58 11.64
C GLY A 471 -9.91 -35.36 11.61
N GLU A 472 -9.07 -35.20 12.64
CA GLU A 472 -7.82 -35.97 12.80
C GLU A 472 -8.07 -37.49 12.91
N ARG A 473 -9.28 -37.91 13.29
CA ARG A 473 -9.72 -39.30 13.43
C ARG A 473 -10.63 -39.79 12.30
N GLY A 474 -10.65 -39.09 11.16
CA GLY A 474 -11.40 -39.51 9.97
C GLY A 474 -12.88 -39.11 9.98
N ILE A 475 -13.32 -38.31 10.96
CA ILE A 475 -14.70 -37.85 11.12
C ILE A 475 -14.76 -36.31 10.96
N PRO A 476 -14.39 -35.75 9.79
CA PRO A 476 -14.48 -34.32 9.57
C PRO A 476 -15.94 -33.88 9.51
N ARG A 477 -16.17 -32.63 9.94
CA ARG A 477 -17.43 -31.92 9.75
C ARG A 477 -17.46 -31.33 8.33
N LYS A 478 -18.55 -31.52 7.59
CA LYS A 478 -18.75 -30.87 6.28
C LYS A 478 -19.11 -29.39 6.45
N GLU A 479 -18.79 -28.55 5.47
CA GLU A 479 -19.05 -27.09 5.56
C GLU A 479 -20.53 -26.75 5.72
N SER A 480 -21.43 -27.49 5.07
CA SER A 480 -22.88 -27.32 5.17
C SER A 480 -23.51 -27.90 6.45
N GLN A 481 -22.75 -28.70 7.22
CA GLN A 481 -23.29 -29.47 8.33
C GLN A 481 -23.48 -28.59 9.57
N THR A 482 -24.66 -28.58 10.18
CA THR A 482 -24.92 -27.80 11.41
C THR A 482 -24.21 -28.40 12.63
N PRO A 483 -24.03 -27.63 13.74
CA PRO A 483 -23.45 -28.17 14.98
C PRO A 483 -24.20 -29.40 15.52
N TYR A 484 -25.54 -29.40 15.43
CA TYR A 484 -26.38 -30.52 15.85
C TYR A 484 -26.25 -31.73 14.93
N GLU A 485 -26.22 -31.52 13.61
CA GLU A 485 -25.98 -32.61 12.66
C GLU A 485 -24.59 -33.23 12.84
N TYR A 486 -23.58 -32.44 13.21
CA TYR A 486 -22.24 -32.96 13.50
C TYR A 486 -22.21 -33.73 14.82
N ALA A 487 -22.95 -33.29 15.84
CA ALA A 487 -23.11 -34.01 17.09
C ALA A 487 -23.76 -35.37 16.87
N SER A 488 -24.90 -35.43 16.16
CA SER A 488 -25.60 -36.68 15.86
C SER A 488 -24.72 -37.66 15.05
N LYS A 489 -23.88 -37.15 14.14
CA LYS A 489 -22.88 -37.97 13.44
C LYS A 489 -21.81 -38.56 14.38
N LEU A 490 -21.41 -37.81 15.42
CA LEU A 490 -20.44 -38.25 16.43
C LEU A 490 -21.04 -39.27 17.40
N GLU A 491 -22.32 -39.16 17.73
CA GLU A 491 -23.03 -40.10 18.62
C GLU A 491 -22.97 -41.53 18.10
N GLY A 492 -23.19 -41.72 16.80
CA GLY A 492 -23.12 -43.05 16.15
C GLY A 492 -21.72 -43.69 16.16
N MET A 493 -20.65 -42.91 16.39
CA MET A 493 -19.28 -43.43 16.42
C MET A 493 -18.66 -43.45 17.82
N ILE A 494 -19.27 -42.75 18.79
CA ILE A 494 -18.76 -42.62 20.16
C ILE A 494 -19.91 -42.72 21.18
N PRO A 495 -20.54 -43.90 21.32
CA PRO A 495 -21.73 -44.07 22.17
C PRO A 495 -21.45 -43.69 23.64
N ASP A 496 -20.24 -44.00 24.13
CA ASP A 496 -19.81 -43.73 25.51
C ASP A 496 -19.74 -42.24 25.87
N ALA A 497 -19.71 -41.33 24.87
CA ALA A 497 -19.57 -39.89 25.08
C ALA A 497 -20.76 -39.07 24.51
N ASP A 498 -21.84 -39.72 24.07
CA ASP A 498 -23.01 -39.06 23.46
C ASP A 498 -23.53 -37.89 24.30
N ARG A 499 -23.88 -38.14 25.58
CA ARG A 499 -24.40 -37.09 26.47
C ARG A 499 -23.46 -35.90 26.63
N ASP A 500 -22.15 -36.14 26.58
CA ASP A 500 -21.13 -35.10 26.69
C ASP A 500 -21.01 -34.30 25.37
N VAL A 501 -21.09 -34.96 24.21
CA VAL A 501 -21.12 -34.31 22.87
C VAL A 501 -22.33 -33.40 22.75
N ASN A 502 -23.51 -33.89 23.16
CA ASN A 502 -24.74 -33.12 23.17
C ASN A 502 -24.67 -31.91 24.12
N SER A 503 -24.15 -32.12 25.33
CA SER A 503 -23.97 -31.04 26.32
C SER A 503 -22.98 -29.97 25.84
N LEU A 504 -21.87 -30.38 25.20
CA LEU A 504 -20.90 -29.44 24.62
C LEU A 504 -21.49 -28.66 23.44
N THR A 505 -22.28 -29.33 22.60
CA THR A 505 -22.93 -28.73 21.42
C THR A 505 -23.99 -27.72 21.84
N ASN A 506 -24.81 -28.04 22.83
CA ASN A 506 -25.78 -27.10 23.40
C ASN A 506 -25.10 -25.89 24.05
N ALA A 507 -24.01 -26.10 24.81
CA ALA A 507 -23.24 -25.00 25.36
C ALA A 507 -22.60 -24.13 24.26
N PHE A 508 -22.16 -24.73 23.15
CA PHE A 508 -21.64 -24.00 21.99
C PHE A 508 -22.71 -23.16 21.30
N VAL A 509 -23.91 -23.73 21.09
CA VAL A 509 -25.04 -23.02 20.48
C VAL A 509 -25.50 -21.88 21.38
N GLU A 510 -25.61 -22.10 22.69
CA GLU A 510 -25.87 -21.05 23.68
C GLU A 510 -24.77 -19.97 23.63
N ALA A 511 -23.49 -20.37 23.64
CA ALA A 511 -22.36 -19.44 23.57
C ALA A 511 -22.27 -18.68 22.25
N ARG A 512 -22.77 -19.21 21.15
CA ARG A 512 -22.64 -18.58 19.83
C ARG A 512 -23.86 -17.71 19.49
N TYR A 513 -25.06 -18.15 19.84
CA TYR A 513 -26.31 -17.52 19.39
C TYR A 513 -27.10 -16.82 20.50
N SER A 514 -26.83 -17.08 21.79
CA SER A 514 -27.53 -16.43 22.90
C SER A 514 -26.81 -15.17 23.39
N LYS A 515 -27.57 -14.17 23.88
CA LYS A 515 -27.02 -12.98 24.56
C LYS A 515 -26.78 -13.19 26.06
N ARG A 516 -27.15 -14.34 26.63
CA ARG A 516 -26.96 -14.63 28.06
C ARG A 516 -25.48 -14.73 28.43
N ASN A 517 -25.11 -14.21 29.60
CA ASN A 517 -23.76 -14.36 30.14
C ASN A 517 -23.51 -15.82 30.54
N ILE A 518 -22.39 -16.38 30.07
CA ILE A 518 -21.96 -17.72 30.45
C ILE A 518 -21.14 -17.62 31.72
N ASN A 519 -21.64 -18.23 32.80
CA ASN A 519 -20.94 -18.27 34.08
C ASN A 519 -19.70 -19.18 34.03
N GLN A 520 -18.76 -18.95 34.93
CA GLN A 520 -17.49 -19.68 35.00
C GLN A 520 -17.68 -21.18 35.32
N GLU A 521 -18.72 -21.52 36.06
CA GLU A 521 -19.13 -22.91 36.35
C GLU A 521 -19.54 -23.67 35.09
N LYS A 522 -20.41 -23.08 34.25
CA LYS A 522 -20.80 -23.65 32.95
C LYS A 522 -19.56 -23.88 32.06
N ALA A 523 -18.62 -22.94 32.03
CA ALA A 523 -17.37 -23.12 31.27
C ALA A 523 -16.44 -24.21 31.86
N GLY A 524 -16.50 -24.42 33.19
CA GLY A 524 -15.80 -25.52 33.86
C GLY A 524 -16.39 -26.90 33.51
N LEU A 525 -17.72 -27.01 33.44
CA LEU A 525 -18.42 -28.23 33.03
C LEU A 525 -18.09 -28.63 31.59
N VAL A 526 -18.08 -27.65 30.68
CA VAL A 526 -17.68 -27.84 29.27
C VAL A 526 -16.27 -28.40 29.12
N LYS A 527 -15.34 -27.99 29.99
CA LYS A 527 -13.98 -28.57 30.01
C LYS A 527 -14.01 -30.06 30.36
N ARG A 528 -14.84 -30.47 31.33
CA ARG A 528 -14.99 -31.88 31.72
C ARG A 528 -15.61 -32.72 30.60
N TYR A 529 -16.66 -32.20 29.94
CA TYR A 529 -17.25 -32.83 28.76
C TYR A 529 -16.19 -33.04 27.67
N TRP A 530 -15.40 -32.00 27.39
CA TRP A 530 -14.31 -32.10 26.41
C TRP A 530 -13.27 -33.16 26.75
N GLU A 531 -12.85 -33.28 28.02
CA GLU A 531 -11.86 -34.28 28.42
C GLU A 531 -12.37 -35.72 28.22
N ARG A 532 -13.66 -35.97 28.47
CA ARG A 532 -14.30 -37.27 28.23
C ARG A 532 -14.45 -37.57 26.74
N ILE A 533 -14.94 -36.61 25.96
CA ILE A 533 -15.04 -36.72 24.49
C ILE A 533 -13.66 -36.96 23.87
N ARG A 534 -12.62 -36.27 24.36
CA ARG A 534 -11.24 -36.44 23.88
C ARG A 534 -10.72 -37.85 24.14
N LYS A 535 -11.02 -38.44 25.32
CA LYS A 535 -10.64 -39.82 25.64
C LYS A 535 -11.34 -40.81 24.69
N ALA A 536 -12.64 -40.62 24.49
CA ALA A 536 -13.44 -41.50 23.65
C ALA A 536 -13.05 -41.38 22.15
N LEU A 537 -12.78 -40.16 21.65
CA LEU A 537 -12.16 -39.94 20.33
C LEU A 537 -10.78 -40.57 20.19
N HIS A 538 -10.05 -40.76 21.30
CA HIS A 538 -8.75 -41.42 21.27
C HIS A 538 -8.85 -42.94 21.16
N ALA A 539 -9.94 -43.52 21.65
CA ALA A 539 -10.22 -44.96 21.57
C ALA A 539 -10.63 -45.43 20.16
N ILE A 540 -11.13 -44.53 19.31
CA ILE A 540 -11.41 -44.81 17.90
C ILE A 540 -10.08 -44.98 17.16
N ARG A 541 -9.61 -46.22 17.03
CA ARG A 541 -8.39 -46.56 16.28
C ARG A 541 -8.60 -46.21 14.80
N LYS A 542 -7.53 -45.73 14.17
CA LYS A 542 -7.54 -45.23 12.79
C LYS A 542 -7.82 -46.34 11.79
#